data_AF-A0A950BFF1-F1
#
_entry.id   AF-A0A950BFF1-F1
#
_cell.length_a   1.000
_cell.length_b   1.000
_cell.length_c   1.000
_cell.angle_alpha   90.00
_cell.angle_beta   90.00
_cell.angle_gamma   90.00
#
_symmetry.space_group_name_H-M   'P 1'
#
loop_
_entity.id
_entity.type
_entity.pdbx_description
1 polymer ?
#
loop_
_entity_poly.entity_id
_entity_poly.type
_entity_poly.pdbx_seq_one_letter_code
_entity_poly.pdbx_strand_id
1 'polypeptide(L)'
;MSVAAPVSDAPIAPPLRVLTPLLVVLIAGAIGLALLLPLNGWFPWWELLIVAALFVIWQATPPDGARHDRTIIPIIAAICALSILEISRIDPYLGRHQTGSLIAGLAIVVLGQRLFVQYRKLAGVTYPWVVVSLLLFIALHYFGQEVNGARLWFHIGPFNAQPVEGIKLFMVFFMAAYLADKGEAIAAVRWSDLATYARLVLPLVLGWGVSILTLVLQHDIGMACLFLGIFLVMLYVASRRLDIVIAFLAIFALGTWFAAHNFAYVQSRLGVWLDPWSDPLGRG
;
A
#
# COMPACT_ATOMS: atom_id res chain seq x y z
N MET A 1 22.66 5.98 -52.87
CA MET A 1 21.51 6.24 -51.98
C MET A 1 21.02 4.90 -51.45
N SER A 2 21.43 4.54 -50.23
CA SER A 2 20.90 3.37 -49.53
C SER A 2 19.93 3.89 -48.48
N VAL A 3 18.64 3.78 -48.76
CA VAL A 3 17.57 4.10 -47.80
C VAL A 3 17.52 2.92 -46.85
N ALA A 4 18.03 3.12 -45.63
CA ALA A 4 17.82 2.17 -44.54
C ALA A 4 16.31 2.04 -44.29
N ALA A 5 15.78 0.83 -44.44
CA ALA A 5 14.40 0.53 -44.15
C ALA A 5 14.09 0.80 -42.66
N PRO A 6 12.89 1.30 -42.33
CA PRO A 6 12.48 1.46 -40.94
C PRO A 6 12.42 0.06 -40.30
N VAL A 7 13.22 -0.15 -39.24
CA VAL A 7 13.11 -1.33 -38.39
C VAL A 7 11.70 -1.34 -37.83
N SER A 8 10.93 -2.38 -38.13
CA SER A 8 9.56 -2.49 -37.64
C SER A 8 9.61 -2.63 -36.12
N ASP A 9 9.12 -1.63 -35.39
CA ASP A 9 8.83 -1.71 -33.96
C ASP A 9 7.57 -2.57 -33.72
N ALA A 10 7.59 -3.82 -34.19
CA ALA A 10 6.61 -4.79 -33.77
C ALA A 10 6.90 -5.13 -32.31
N PRO A 11 5.90 -5.14 -31.41
CA PRO A 11 6.11 -5.53 -30.03
C PRO A 11 6.48 -7.01 -29.99
N ILE A 12 7.80 -7.28 -29.92
CA ILE A 12 8.32 -8.62 -29.78
C ILE A 12 7.81 -9.12 -28.42
N ALA A 13 6.96 -10.14 -28.44
CA ALA A 13 6.54 -10.84 -27.22
C ALA A 13 7.77 -11.12 -26.36
N PRO A 14 7.71 -10.88 -25.03
CA PRO A 14 8.90 -10.98 -24.20
C PRO A 14 9.52 -12.38 -24.37
N PRO A 15 10.84 -12.48 -24.58
CA PRO A 15 11.47 -13.77 -24.83
C PRO A 15 11.16 -14.72 -23.65
N LEU A 16 10.81 -15.97 -23.94
CA LEU A 16 10.39 -16.99 -22.96
C LEU A 16 11.24 -17.04 -21.68
N ARG A 17 12.54 -16.77 -21.80
CA ARG A 17 13.52 -16.67 -20.69
C ARG A 17 13.17 -15.63 -19.62
N VAL A 18 12.27 -14.71 -19.92
CA VAL A 18 11.86 -13.64 -19.02
C VAL A 18 10.74 -14.10 -18.08
N LEU A 19 9.88 -14.99 -18.55
CA LEU A 19 8.75 -15.52 -17.78
C LEU A 19 9.14 -16.76 -16.97
N THR A 20 10.29 -17.38 -17.25
CA THR A 20 10.73 -18.61 -16.57
C THR A 20 10.69 -18.53 -15.04
N PRO A 21 11.25 -17.52 -14.33
CA PRO A 21 11.17 -17.49 -12.87
C PRO A 21 9.73 -17.38 -12.36
N LEU A 22 8.88 -16.63 -13.07
CA LEU A 22 7.48 -16.50 -12.71
C LEU A 22 6.74 -17.84 -12.87
N LEU A 23 6.93 -18.52 -14.01
CA LEU A 23 6.29 -19.81 -14.27
C LEU A 23 6.74 -20.87 -13.26
N VAL A 24 8.02 -20.90 -12.88
CA VAL A 24 8.51 -21.81 -11.84
C VAL A 24 7.78 -21.56 -10.51
N VAL A 25 7.66 -20.30 -10.09
CA VAL A 25 6.98 -19.93 -8.84
C VAL A 25 5.50 -20.32 -8.89
N LEU A 26 4.80 -20.02 -9.98
CA LEU A 26 3.38 -20.34 -10.13
C LEU A 26 3.13 -21.85 -10.12
N ILE A 27 3.98 -22.63 -10.80
CA ILE A 27 3.89 -24.10 -10.82
C ILE A 27 4.20 -24.66 -9.43
N ALA A 28 5.27 -24.21 -8.77
CA ALA A 28 5.61 -24.65 -7.43
C ALA A 28 4.51 -24.33 -6.41
N GLY A 29 3.91 -23.13 -6.48
CA GLY A 29 2.77 -22.75 -5.65
C GLY A 29 1.54 -23.62 -5.87
N ALA A 30 1.20 -23.91 -7.14
CA ALA A 30 0.08 -24.78 -7.49
C ALA A 30 0.31 -26.23 -7.01
N ILE A 31 1.52 -26.76 -7.16
CA ILE A 31 1.90 -28.09 -6.63
C ILE A 31 1.81 -28.11 -5.11
N GLY A 32 2.33 -27.07 -4.43
CA GLY A 32 2.27 -26.95 -2.98
C GLY A 32 0.83 -26.98 -2.46
N LEU A 33 -0.07 -26.21 -3.09
CA LEU A 33 -1.49 -26.26 -2.78
C LEU A 33 -2.08 -27.66 -3.03
N ALA A 34 -1.78 -28.29 -4.18
CA ALA A 34 -2.32 -29.59 -4.54
C ALA A 34 -1.88 -30.73 -3.61
N LEU A 35 -0.67 -30.64 -3.04
CA LEU A 35 -0.15 -31.64 -2.10
C LEU A 35 -0.68 -31.45 -0.68
N LEU A 36 -0.92 -30.21 -0.26
CA LEU A 36 -1.24 -29.88 1.14
C LEU A 36 -2.74 -29.71 1.40
N LEU A 37 -3.54 -29.43 0.37
CA LEU A 37 -4.99 -29.35 0.49
C LEU A 37 -5.62 -30.72 0.22
N PRO A 38 -6.62 -31.14 1.03
CA PRO A 38 -7.33 -32.37 0.77
C PRO A 38 -8.03 -32.29 -0.61
N LEU A 39 -7.71 -33.23 -1.50
CA LEU A 39 -8.26 -33.31 -2.86
C LEU A 39 -9.79 -33.46 -2.91
N ASN A 40 -10.42 -33.80 -1.77
CA ASN A 40 -11.87 -33.92 -1.61
C ASN A 40 -12.55 -32.60 -1.22
N GLY A 41 -11.80 -31.52 -0.99
CA GLY A 41 -12.34 -30.19 -0.69
C GLY A 41 -12.84 -29.46 -1.95
N TRP A 42 -13.87 -28.62 -1.80
CA TRP A 42 -14.45 -27.76 -2.84
C TRP A 42 -13.53 -26.57 -3.22
N PHE A 43 -12.21 -26.77 -3.31
CA PHE A 43 -11.30 -25.69 -3.69
C PHE A 43 -11.34 -25.47 -5.21
N PRO A 44 -11.72 -24.28 -5.70
CA PRO A 44 -11.90 -24.01 -7.12
C PRO A 44 -10.55 -23.80 -7.82
N TRP A 45 -9.89 -24.88 -8.23
CA TRP A 45 -8.57 -24.85 -8.88
C TRP A 45 -8.48 -23.93 -10.12
N TRP A 46 -9.60 -23.68 -10.80
CA TRP A 46 -9.67 -22.75 -11.91
C TRP A 46 -9.39 -21.29 -11.52
N GLU A 47 -9.64 -20.89 -10.26
CA GLU A 47 -9.31 -19.55 -9.75
C GLU A 47 -7.78 -19.34 -9.73
N LEU A 48 -6.98 -20.39 -9.47
CA LEU A 48 -5.52 -20.31 -9.54
C LEU A 48 -5.01 -20.11 -10.97
N LEU A 49 -5.71 -20.65 -11.97
CA LEU A 49 -5.39 -20.40 -13.38
C LEU A 49 -5.59 -18.94 -13.74
N ILE A 50 -6.63 -18.29 -13.18
CA ILE A 50 -6.86 -16.85 -13.36
C ILE A 50 -5.75 -16.05 -12.70
N VAL A 51 -5.37 -16.38 -11.47
CA VAL A 51 -4.23 -15.74 -10.78
C VAL A 51 -2.94 -15.86 -11.59
N ALA A 52 -2.62 -17.07 -12.05
CA ALA A 52 -1.44 -17.33 -12.88
C ALA A 52 -1.49 -16.51 -14.19
N ALA A 53 -2.64 -16.50 -14.87
CA ALA A 53 -2.83 -15.72 -16.08
C ALA A 53 -2.63 -14.22 -15.83
N LEU A 54 -3.18 -13.66 -14.75
CA LEU A 54 -3.03 -12.24 -14.42
C LEU A 54 -1.57 -11.86 -14.11
N PHE A 55 -0.83 -12.69 -13.38
CA PHE A 55 0.61 -12.47 -13.16
C PHE A 55 1.40 -12.51 -14.47
N VAL A 56 1.09 -13.48 -15.34
CA VAL A 56 1.74 -13.59 -16.66
C VAL A 56 1.40 -12.39 -17.52
N ILE A 57 0.15 -11.95 -17.56
CA ILE A 57 -0.27 -10.75 -18.29
C ILE A 57 0.45 -9.52 -17.73
N TRP A 58 0.51 -9.35 -16.41
CA TRP A 58 1.19 -8.22 -15.78
C TRP A 58 2.67 -8.15 -16.20
N GLN A 59 3.38 -9.27 -16.18
CA GLN A 59 4.79 -9.31 -16.59
C GLN A 59 4.96 -9.20 -18.11
N ALA A 60 4.03 -9.76 -18.90
CA ALA A 60 4.16 -9.86 -20.35
C ALA A 60 3.67 -8.62 -21.11
N THR A 61 2.86 -7.76 -20.48
CA THR A 61 2.30 -6.55 -21.08
C THR A 61 2.79 -5.27 -20.40
N PRO A 62 4.12 -5.07 -20.27
CA PRO A 62 4.63 -3.85 -19.69
C PRO A 62 4.23 -2.64 -20.56
N PRO A 63 3.86 -1.50 -19.96
CA PRO A 63 3.51 -0.32 -20.74
C PRO A 63 4.71 0.22 -21.53
N ASP A 64 4.44 0.84 -22.67
CA ASP A 64 5.48 1.33 -23.58
C ASP A 64 6.42 2.33 -22.88
N GLY A 65 7.73 2.11 -23.00
CA GLY A 65 8.76 2.93 -22.36
C GLY A 65 9.03 2.63 -20.87
N ALA A 66 8.33 1.66 -20.26
CA ALA A 66 8.55 1.29 -18.86
C ALA A 66 9.80 0.42 -18.68
N ARG A 67 10.78 0.92 -17.91
CA ARG A 67 11.83 0.08 -17.32
C ARG A 67 11.29 -0.52 -16.03
N HIS A 68 10.93 -1.80 -16.07
CA HIS A 68 10.43 -2.54 -14.91
C HIS A 68 11.44 -3.63 -14.53
N ASP A 69 11.67 -3.79 -13.23
CA ASP A 69 12.41 -4.94 -12.73
C ASP A 69 11.51 -6.17 -12.81
N ARG A 70 11.93 -7.13 -13.62
CA ARG A 70 11.18 -8.34 -13.92
C ARG A 70 11.27 -9.38 -12.82
N THR A 71 12.19 -9.22 -11.87
CA THR A 71 12.39 -10.17 -10.76
C THR A 71 11.41 -9.95 -9.61
N ILE A 72 10.90 -8.73 -9.45
CA ILE A 72 9.97 -8.37 -8.38
C ILE A 72 8.64 -9.11 -8.52
N ILE A 73 8.12 -9.27 -9.76
CA ILE A 73 6.82 -9.93 -9.99
C ILE A 73 6.82 -11.40 -9.53
N PRO A 74 7.82 -12.24 -9.89
CA PRO A 74 7.96 -13.59 -9.32
C PRO A 74 8.03 -13.62 -7.79
N ILE A 75 8.71 -12.65 -7.16
CA ILE A 75 8.80 -12.57 -5.69
C ILE A 75 7.42 -12.29 -5.08
N ILE A 76 6.67 -11.35 -5.65
CA ILE A 76 5.29 -11.06 -5.23
C ILE A 76 4.42 -12.31 -5.40
N ALA A 77 4.51 -12.98 -6.55
CA ALA A 77 3.78 -14.22 -6.82
C ALA A 77 4.10 -15.32 -5.80
N ALA A 78 5.37 -15.45 -5.37
CA ALA A 78 5.78 -16.42 -4.38
C ALA A 78 5.16 -16.13 -3.01
N ILE A 79 5.18 -14.86 -2.57
CA ILE A 79 4.58 -14.43 -1.30
C ILE A 79 3.05 -14.64 -1.35
N CYS A 80 2.39 -14.30 -2.45
CA CYS A 80 0.96 -14.53 -2.63
C CYS A 80 0.60 -16.03 -2.62
N ALA A 81 1.40 -16.87 -3.27
CA ALA A 81 1.20 -18.31 -3.27
C ALA A 81 1.32 -18.91 -1.86
N LEU A 82 2.34 -18.48 -1.10
CA LEU A 82 2.49 -18.87 0.32
C LEU A 82 1.31 -18.40 1.17
N SER A 83 0.84 -17.17 0.96
CA SER A 83 -0.32 -16.62 1.69
C SER A 83 -1.59 -17.42 1.43
N ILE A 84 -1.90 -17.72 0.15
CA ILE A 84 -3.08 -18.54 -0.19
C ILE A 84 -2.94 -19.94 0.40
N LEU A 85 -1.75 -20.53 0.36
CA LEU A 85 -1.49 -21.87 0.91
C LEU A 85 -1.79 -21.93 2.41
N GLU A 86 -1.23 -21.02 3.21
CA GLU A 86 -1.42 -21.01 4.67
C GLU A 86 -2.88 -20.75 5.05
N ILE A 87 -3.54 -19.80 4.40
CA ILE A 87 -4.95 -19.49 4.70
C ILE A 87 -5.85 -20.66 4.30
N SER A 88 -5.65 -21.23 3.11
CA SER A 88 -6.45 -22.36 2.64
C SER A 88 -6.24 -23.62 3.47
N ARG A 89 -5.04 -23.78 4.06
CA ARG A 89 -4.73 -24.87 5.01
C ARG A 89 -5.50 -24.74 6.31
N ILE A 90 -5.73 -23.51 6.79
CA ILE A 90 -6.50 -23.24 8.02
C ILE A 90 -8.00 -23.40 7.73
N ASP A 91 -8.50 -22.71 6.71
CA ASP A 91 -9.89 -22.76 6.28
C ASP A 91 -9.99 -22.57 4.75
N PRO A 92 -10.42 -23.60 4.00
CA PRO A 92 -10.58 -23.52 2.55
C PRO A 92 -11.55 -22.42 2.09
N TYR A 93 -12.57 -22.09 2.90
CA TYR A 93 -13.51 -21.03 2.57
C TYR A 93 -12.83 -19.65 2.62
N LEU A 94 -12.05 -19.39 3.68
CA LEU A 94 -11.24 -18.17 3.79
C LEU A 94 -10.18 -18.10 2.69
N GLY A 95 -9.56 -19.24 2.34
CA GLY A 95 -8.61 -19.35 1.23
C GLY A 95 -9.21 -18.93 -0.11
N ARG A 96 -10.46 -19.30 -0.36
CA ARG A 96 -11.20 -18.87 -1.55
C ARG A 96 -11.49 -17.37 -1.56
N HIS A 97 -11.95 -16.81 -0.45
CA HIS A 97 -12.17 -15.36 -0.32
C HIS A 97 -10.88 -14.56 -0.53
N GLN A 98 -9.76 -15.06 0.00
CA GLN A 98 -8.44 -14.49 -0.24
C GLN A 98 -8.05 -14.55 -1.72
N THR A 99 -8.29 -15.68 -2.37
CA THR A 99 -8.00 -15.88 -3.80
C THR A 99 -8.82 -14.92 -4.67
N GLY A 100 -10.11 -14.76 -4.39
CA GLY A 100 -10.97 -13.77 -5.07
C GLY A 100 -10.49 -12.33 -4.88
N SER A 101 -10.05 -11.98 -3.67
CA SER A 101 -9.48 -10.66 -3.37
C SER A 101 -8.16 -10.43 -4.12
N LEU A 102 -7.32 -11.45 -4.24
CA LEU A 102 -6.08 -11.39 -5.03
C LEU A 102 -6.38 -11.20 -6.52
N ILE A 103 -7.36 -11.91 -7.08
CA ILE A 103 -7.79 -11.75 -8.48
C ILE A 103 -8.22 -10.30 -8.73
N ALA A 104 -9.07 -9.74 -7.85
CA ALA A 104 -9.50 -8.34 -7.97
C ALA A 104 -8.31 -7.36 -7.89
N GLY A 105 -7.39 -7.55 -6.95
CA GLY A 105 -6.19 -6.73 -6.81
C GLY A 105 -5.26 -6.80 -8.04
N LEU A 106 -5.00 -8.01 -8.54
CA LEU A 106 -4.20 -8.22 -9.74
C LEU A 106 -4.87 -7.63 -10.98
N ALA A 107 -6.19 -7.73 -11.11
CA ALA A 107 -6.93 -7.08 -12.18
C ALA A 107 -6.77 -5.55 -12.14
N ILE A 108 -6.86 -4.94 -10.96
CA ILE A 108 -6.62 -3.50 -10.79
C ILE A 108 -5.19 -3.13 -11.22
N VAL A 109 -4.19 -3.93 -10.85
CA VAL A 109 -2.80 -3.70 -11.25
C VAL A 109 -2.62 -3.83 -12.76
N VAL A 110 -3.13 -4.90 -13.37
CA VAL A 110 -3.02 -5.17 -14.82
C VAL A 110 -3.72 -4.10 -15.65
N LEU A 111 -4.89 -3.63 -15.22
CA LEU A 111 -5.63 -2.58 -15.90
C LEU A 111 -5.03 -1.19 -15.63
N GLY A 112 -4.55 -0.94 -14.42
CA GLY A 112 -4.06 0.35 -13.95
C GLY A 112 -2.61 0.66 -14.29
N GLN A 113 -1.77 -0.34 -14.60
CA GLN A 113 -0.32 -0.17 -14.81
C GLN A 113 0.03 0.94 -15.83
N ARG A 114 -0.79 1.13 -16.87
CA ARG A 114 -0.56 2.18 -17.89
C ARG A 114 -0.70 3.60 -17.33
N LEU A 115 -1.58 3.79 -16.35
CA LEU A 115 -1.76 5.08 -15.67
C LEU A 115 -0.53 5.41 -14.83
N PHE A 116 0.02 4.41 -14.13
CA PHE A 116 1.18 4.58 -13.26
C PHE A 116 2.48 4.87 -14.02
N VAL A 117 2.61 4.48 -15.28
CA VAL A 117 3.78 4.85 -16.11
C VAL A 117 3.83 6.36 -16.38
N GLN A 118 2.68 7.02 -16.35
CA GLN A 118 2.60 8.49 -16.40
C GLN A 118 2.77 9.11 -15.01
N TYR A 119 3.64 8.54 -14.16
CA TYR A 119 3.88 9.00 -12.78
C TYR A 119 4.24 10.49 -12.70
N ARG A 120 4.90 11.04 -13.74
CA ARG A 120 5.20 12.48 -13.81
C ARG A 120 3.95 13.34 -13.88
N LYS A 121 2.90 12.89 -14.57
CA LYS A 121 1.61 13.58 -14.60
C LYS A 121 0.88 13.45 -13.26
N LEU A 122 0.94 12.26 -12.64
CA LEU A 122 0.40 12.03 -11.30
C LEU A 122 1.11 12.89 -10.23
N ALA A 123 2.41 13.11 -10.39
CA ALA A 123 3.19 14.01 -9.53
C ALA A 123 2.89 15.49 -9.79
N GLY A 124 2.37 15.85 -10.96
CA GLY A 124 1.92 17.22 -11.27
C GLY A 124 0.65 17.63 -10.52
N VAL A 125 -0.09 16.68 -9.94
CA VAL A 125 -1.34 16.93 -9.21
C VAL A 125 -1.17 16.69 -7.71
N THR A 126 -0.19 17.35 -7.09
CA THR A 126 0.20 17.16 -5.68
C THR A 126 -0.97 17.32 -4.69
N TYR A 127 -1.60 18.50 -4.65
CA TYR A 127 -2.63 18.81 -3.64
C TYR A 127 -3.98 18.08 -3.81
N PRO A 128 -4.46 17.78 -5.03
CA PRO A 128 -5.65 16.96 -5.23
C PRO A 128 -5.65 15.65 -4.45
N TRP A 129 -4.50 14.98 -4.29
CA TRP A 129 -4.41 13.75 -3.50
C TRP A 129 -4.81 13.95 -2.04
N VAL A 130 -4.43 15.08 -1.42
CA VAL A 130 -4.81 15.43 -0.04
C VAL A 130 -6.31 15.70 0.05
N VAL A 131 -6.84 16.43 -0.93
CA VAL A 131 -8.28 16.78 -0.98
C VAL A 131 -9.12 15.50 -1.10
N VAL A 132 -8.77 14.60 -2.03
CA VAL A 132 -9.49 13.33 -2.21
C VAL A 132 -9.41 12.48 -0.95
N SER A 133 -8.25 12.39 -0.31
CA SER A 133 -8.10 11.70 0.97
C SER A 133 -8.98 12.28 2.08
N LEU A 134 -9.04 13.62 2.19
CA LEU A 134 -9.89 14.27 3.19
C LEU A 134 -11.38 14.03 2.91
N LEU A 135 -11.79 14.08 1.65
CA LEU A 135 -13.16 13.77 1.24
C LEU A 135 -13.52 12.32 1.53
N LEU A 136 -12.62 11.37 1.25
CA LEU A 136 -12.82 9.95 1.59
C LEU A 136 -12.91 9.73 3.09
N PHE A 137 -12.09 10.44 3.88
CA PHE A 137 -12.13 10.37 5.33
C PHE A 137 -13.46 10.92 5.89
N ILE A 138 -13.91 12.08 5.38
CA ILE A 138 -15.22 12.65 5.72
C ILE A 138 -16.33 11.67 5.35
N ALA A 139 -16.29 11.11 4.14
CA ALA A 139 -17.27 10.12 3.70
C ALA A 139 -17.28 8.89 4.61
N LEU A 140 -16.12 8.41 5.04
CA LEU A 140 -16.01 7.28 5.96
C LEU A 140 -16.64 7.60 7.33
N HIS A 141 -16.45 8.81 7.85
CA HIS A 141 -17.03 9.21 9.13
C HIS A 141 -18.57 9.20 9.11
N TYR A 142 -19.17 9.69 8.02
CA TYR A 142 -20.62 9.82 7.89
C TYR A 142 -21.32 8.56 7.37
N PHE A 143 -20.71 7.85 6.42
CA PHE A 143 -21.33 6.72 5.71
C PHE A 143 -20.67 5.37 6.03
N GLY A 144 -19.55 5.36 6.75
CA GLY A 144 -18.82 4.15 7.09
C GLY A 144 -19.58 3.31 8.11
N GLN A 145 -19.51 1.99 7.93
CA GLN A 145 -20.09 1.04 8.85
C GLN A 145 -19.11 0.68 9.96
N GLU A 146 -19.64 0.56 11.17
CA GLU A 146 -18.87 0.22 12.36
C GLU A 146 -18.64 -1.29 12.43
N VAL A 147 -17.36 -1.67 12.44
CA VAL A 147 -16.91 -3.06 12.65
C VAL A 147 -15.87 -3.02 13.75
N ASN A 148 -16.06 -3.83 14.80
CA ASN A 148 -15.16 -3.87 15.97
C ASN A 148 -14.91 -2.49 16.62
N GLY A 149 -15.96 -1.65 16.71
CA GLY A 149 -15.88 -0.34 17.35
C GLY A 149 -15.22 0.77 16.51
N ALA A 150 -14.93 0.51 15.23
CA ALA A 150 -14.37 1.49 14.32
C ALA A 150 -15.15 1.55 13.00
N ARG A 151 -15.45 2.77 12.51
CA ARG A 151 -16.14 2.99 11.22
C ARG A 151 -15.15 2.95 10.08
N LEU A 152 -14.92 1.76 9.53
CA LEU A 152 -13.82 1.48 8.58
C LEU A 152 -14.27 1.05 7.20
N TRP A 153 -15.51 0.59 7.07
CA TRP A 153 -15.93 -0.20 5.92
C TRP A 153 -17.08 0.45 5.17
N PHE A 154 -16.96 0.48 3.83
CA PHE A 154 -18.12 0.60 2.97
C PHE A 154 -18.51 -0.79 2.49
N HIS A 155 -19.77 -1.14 2.74
CA HIS A 155 -20.37 -2.37 2.22
C HIS A 155 -21.15 -2.01 0.96
N ILE A 156 -20.65 -2.47 -0.19
CA ILE A 156 -21.26 -2.25 -1.50
C ILE A 156 -21.65 -3.63 -2.05
N GLY A 157 -22.85 -4.10 -1.69
CA GLY A 157 -23.32 -5.44 -2.03
C GLY A 157 -22.41 -6.52 -1.43
N PRO A 158 -21.84 -7.45 -2.23
CA PRO A 158 -20.94 -8.49 -1.73
C PRO A 158 -19.50 -7.99 -1.48
N PHE A 159 -19.19 -6.73 -1.81
CA PHE A 159 -17.85 -6.19 -1.70
C PHE A 159 -17.70 -5.32 -0.46
N ASN A 160 -16.61 -5.55 0.27
CA ASN A 160 -16.20 -4.73 1.40
C ASN A 160 -14.96 -3.94 0.99
N ALA A 161 -15.10 -2.63 0.91
CA ALA A 161 -14.00 -1.74 0.61
C ALA A 161 -13.57 -1.00 1.87
N GLN A 162 -12.25 -0.90 2.08
CA GLN A 162 -11.65 -0.04 3.09
C GLN A 162 -11.12 1.23 2.43
N PRO A 163 -11.82 2.37 2.53
CA PRO A 163 -11.37 3.64 1.97
C PRO A 163 -10.01 4.08 2.51
N VAL A 164 -9.66 3.67 3.72
CA VAL A 164 -8.39 4.03 4.34
C VAL A 164 -7.18 3.53 3.58
N GLU A 165 -7.28 2.37 2.92
CA GLU A 165 -6.20 1.88 2.07
C GLU A 165 -5.93 2.87 0.92
N GLY A 166 -7.00 3.42 0.34
CA GLY A 166 -6.90 4.51 -0.65
C GLY A 166 -6.30 5.80 -0.06
N ILE A 167 -6.76 6.23 1.12
CA ILE A 167 -6.24 7.43 1.81
C ILE A 167 -4.72 7.32 2.02
N LYS A 168 -4.24 6.17 2.51
CA LYS A 168 -2.80 5.93 2.72
C LYS A 168 -2.02 6.06 1.41
N LEU A 169 -2.50 5.43 0.33
CA LEU A 169 -1.85 5.51 -0.99
C LEU A 169 -1.80 6.95 -1.52
N PHE A 170 -2.91 7.67 -1.47
CA PHE A 170 -2.97 9.07 -1.93
C PHE A 170 -2.08 9.99 -1.10
N MET A 171 -1.96 9.74 0.21
CA MET A 171 -1.06 10.50 1.07
C MET A 171 0.41 10.25 0.73
N VAL A 172 0.78 9.00 0.40
CA VAL A 172 2.12 8.71 -0.13
C VAL A 172 2.36 9.42 -1.47
N PHE A 173 1.36 9.47 -2.36
CA PHE A 173 1.49 10.21 -3.63
C PHE A 173 1.66 11.71 -3.42
N PHE A 174 0.89 12.32 -2.52
CA PHE A 174 1.08 13.70 -2.11
C PHE A 174 2.49 13.93 -1.58
N MET A 175 2.94 13.12 -0.62
CA MET A 175 4.25 13.27 0.02
C MET A 175 5.38 13.12 -1.01
N ALA A 176 5.31 12.11 -1.87
CA ALA A 176 6.30 11.88 -2.92
C ALA A 176 6.37 13.06 -3.89
N ALA A 177 5.22 13.52 -4.39
CA ALA A 177 5.14 14.63 -5.34
C ALA A 177 5.62 15.95 -4.71
N TYR A 178 5.17 16.24 -3.48
CA TYR A 178 5.54 17.45 -2.76
C TYR A 178 7.02 17.50 -2.43
N LEU A 179 7.58 16.40 -1.91
CA LEU A 179 8.99 16.32 -1.55
C LEU A 179 9.90 16.29 -2.78
N ALA A 180 9.46 15.74 -3.91
CA ALA A 180 10.20 15.81 -5.16
C ALA A 180 10.35 17.24 -5.70
N ASP A 181 9.31 18.07 -5.54
CA ASP A 181 9.32 19.47 -6.00
C ASP A 181 9.93 20.45 -4.96
N LYS A 182 9.63 20.25 -3.68
CA LYS A 182 10.00 21.19 -2.60
C LYS A 182 11.12 20.70 -1.68
N GLY A 183 11.64 19.50 -1.86
CA GLY A 183 12.68 18.91 -1.01
C GLY A 183 13.93 19.77 -0.88
N GLU A 184 14.45 20.29 -2.01
CA GLU A 184 15.63 21.17 -2.01
C GLU A 184 15.36 22.52 -1.33
N ALA A 185 14.15 23.07 -1.51
CA ALA A 185 13.75 24.31 -0.82
C ALA A 185 13.65 24.10 0.70
N ILE A 186 13.14 22.94 1.13
CA ILE A 186 13.09 22.54 2.55
C ILE A 186 14.50 22.35 3.10
N ALA A 187 15.43 21.82 2.30
CA ALA A 187 16.83 21.67 2.68
C ALA A 187 17.51 23.05 2.89
N ALA A 188 17.21 24.02 2.03
CA ALA A 188 17.84 25.34 2.04
C ALA A 188 17.23 26.35 3.03
N VAL A 189 15.94 26.21 3.38
CA VAL A 189 15.23 27.18 4.21
C VAL A 189 15.79 27.25 5.63
N ARG A 190 15.98 28.46 6.14
CA ARG A 190 16.48 28.68 7.51
C ARG A 190 15.33 29.02 8.45
N TRP A 191 15.49 28.66 9.72
CA TRP A 191 14.51 28.97 10.78
C TRP A 191 14.30 30.49 10.97
N SER A 192 15.26 31.32 10.55
CA SER A 192 15.15 32.79 10.58
C SER A 192 14.08 33.34 9.64
N ASP A 193 13.72 32.61 8.57
CA ASP A 193 12.62 32.97 7.67
C ASP A 193 11.42 32.07 7.96
N LEU A 194 10.70 32.42 9.03
CA LEU A 194 9.59 31.63 9.54
C LEU A 194 8.43 31.56 8.55
N ALA A 195 8.21 32.61 7.74
CA ALA A 195 7.12 32.63 6.76
C ALA A 195 7.36 31.61 5.65
N THR A 196 8.57 31.59 5.07
CA THR A 196 8.94 30.59 4.05
C THR A 196 9.01 29.19 4.64
N TYR A 197 9.56 29.05 5.86
CA TYR A 197 9.62 27.77 6.56
C TYR A 197 8.22 27.18 6.78
N ALA A 198 7.29 27.98 7.33
CA ALA A 198 5.92 27.56 7.55
C ALA A 198 5.22 27.20 6.23
N ARG A 199 5.40 28.00 5.17
CA ARG A 199 4.82 27.69 3.85
C ARG A 199 5.28 26.34 3.28
N LEU A 200 6.54 25.96 3.54
CA LEU A 200 7.11 24.71 3.04
C LEU A 200 6.77 23.50 3.92
N VAL A 201 6.69 23.67 5.24
CA VAL A 201 6.46 22.56 6.18
C VAL A 201 4.98 22.34 6.48
N LEU A 202 4.15 23.39 6.46
CA LEU A 202 2.73 23.29 6.80
C LEU A 202 1.96 22.27 5.93
N PRO A 203 2.14 22.21 4.59
CA PRO A 203 1.47 21.19 3.78
C PRO A 203 1.85 19.76 4.18
N LEU A 204 3.11 19.53 4.60
CA LEU A 204 3.56 18.23 5.11
C LEU A 204 2.88 17.89 6.43
N VAL A 205 2.79 18.86 7.35
CA VAL A 205 2.08 18.69 8.63
C VAL A 205 0.60 18.38 8.40
N LEU A 206 -0.05 19.06 7.45
CA LEU A 206 -1.45 18.82 7.13
C LEU A 206 -1.66 17.43 6.51
N GLY A 207 -0.90 17.06 5.48
CA GLY A 207 -1.04 15.75 4.84
C GLY A 207 -0.73 14.59 5.79
N TRP A 208 0.38 14.70 6.54
CA TRP A 208 0.72 13.72 7.57
C TRP A 208 -0.30 13.69 8.71
N GLY A 209 -0.73 14.86 9.20
CA GLY A 209 -1.70 14.99 10.28
C GLY A 209 -3.06 14.37 9.93
N VAL A 210 -3.56 14.57 8.70
CA VAL A 210 -4.78 13.91 8.22
C VAL A 210 -4.62 12.38 8.22
N SER A 211 -3.44 11.89 7.81
CA SER A 211 -3.14 10.45 7.80
C SER A 211 -3.14 9.86 9.21
N ILE A 212 -2.44 10.50 10.15
CA ILE A 212 -2.39 10.07 11.55
C ILE A 212 -3.76 10.17 12.21
N LEU A 213 -4.48 11.28 12.02
CA LEU A 213 -5.83 11.44 12.55
C LEU A 213 -6.74 10.32 12.07
N THR A 214 -6.64 9.98 10.77
CA THR A 214 -7.38 8.86 10.21
C THR A 214 -7.04 7.58 10.96
N LEU A 215 -5.77 7.21 11.10
CA LEU A 215 -5.36 5.94 11.74
C LEU A 215 -5.69 5.87 13.23
N VAL A 216 -5.62 7.00 13.94
CA VAL A 216 -6.03 7.09 15.35
C VAL A 216 -7.52 6.83 15.49
N LEU A 217 -8.38 7.44 14.67
CA LEU A 217 -9.83 7.18 14.69
C LEU A 217 -10.20 5.74 14.31
N GLN A 218 -9.28 5.03 13.66
CA GLN A 218 -9.46 3.64 13.28
C GLN A 218 -8.99 2.66 14.34
N HIS A 219 -8.49 3.17 15.46
CA HIS A 219 -7.89 2.39 16.53
C HIS A 219 -6.70 1.53 16.06
N ASP A 220 -5.99 1.95 14.99
CA ASP A 220 -4.86 1.23 14.41
C ASP A 220 -3.54 2.00 14.61
N ILE A 221 -3.00 1.85 15.83
CA ILE A 221 -1.76 2.51 16.26
C ILE A 221 -0.54 1.91 15.54
N GLY A 222 -0.57 0.61 15.25
CA GLY A 222 0.53 -0.09 14.57
C GLY A 222 0.76 0.47 13.18
N MET A 223 -0.32 0.64 12.40
CA MET A 223 -0.22 1.23 11.07
C MET A 223 0.13 2.71 11.11
N ALA A 224 -0.29 3.46 12.14
CA ALA A 224 0.14 4.85 12.35
C ALA A 224 1.67 4.96 12.50
N CYS A 225 2.28 4.07 13.28
CA CYS A 225 3.72 4.00 13.46
C CYS A 225 4.46 3.65 12.16
N LEU A 226 3.96 2.66 11.40
CA LEU A 226 4.57 2.28 10.11
C LEU A 226 4.48 3.41 9.09
N PHE A 227 3.34 4.09 9.00
CA PHE A 227 3.15 5.21 8.09
C PHE A 227 4.04 6.40 8.45
N LEU A 228 4.19 6.68 9.75
CA LEU A 228 5.18 7.65 10.23
C LEU A 228 6.59 7.29 9.77
N GLY A 229 7.01 6.03 9.94
CA GLY A 229 8.34 5.58 9.54
C GLY A 229 8.61 5.84 8.05
N ILE A 230 7.66 5.48 7.18
CA ILE A 230 7.74 5.74 5.73
C ILE A 230 7.87 7.24 5.46
N PHE A 231 7.01 8.05 6.08
CA PHE A 231 7.02 9.50 5.92
C PHE A 231 8.35 10.12 6.35
N LEU A 232 8.87 9.75 7.52
CA LEU A 232 10.13 10.29 8.04
C LEU A 232 11.32 9.92 7.15
N VAL A 233 11.35 8.69 6.62
CA VAL A 233 12.39 8.27 5.68
C VAL A 233 12.32 9.10 4.40
N MET A 234 11.14 9.25 3.80
CA MET A 234 10.97 10.07 2.59
C MET A 234 11.37 11.54 2.84
N LEU A 235 10.94 12.10 3.96
CA LEU A 235 11.25 13.47 4.37
C LEU A 235 12.76 13.66 4.55
N TYR A 236 13.43 12.73 5.23
CA TYR A 236 14.87 12.80 5.44
C TYR A 236 15.63 12.71 4.12
N VAL A 237 15.25 11.76 3.25
CA VAL A 237 15.90 11.58 1.93
C VAL A 237 15.77 12.84 1.07
N ALA A 238 14.60 13.48 1.09
CA ALA A 238 14.34 14.67 0.28
C ALA A 238 14.95 15.96 0.85
N SER A 239 14.89 16.16 2.16
CA SER A 239 15.32 17.40 2.82
C SER A 239 16.74 17.37 3.39
N ARG A 240 17.28 16.18 3.69
CA ARG A 240 18.56 15.94 4.38
C ARG A 240 18.66 16.63 5.74
N ARG A 241 17.52 16.87 6.37
CA ARG A 241 17.39 17.68 7.59
C ARG A 241 16.88 16.87 8.76
N LEU A 242 17.79 16.52 9.66
CA LEU A 242 17.46 15.78 10.88
C LEU A 242 16.62 16.59 11.87
N ASP A 243 16.77 17.91 11.89
CA ASP A 243 16.00 18.79 12.77
C ASP A 243 14.49 18.68 12.51
N ILE A 244 14.09 18.63 11.23
CA ILE A 244 12.68 18.47 10.85
C ILE A 244 12.18 17.06 11.19
N VAL A 245 12.99 16.03 10.94
CA VAL A 245 12.66 14.64 11.27
C VAL A 245 12.42 14.46 12.77
N ILE A 246 13.33 15.01 13.60
CA ILE A 246 13.21 14.98 15.06
C ILE A 246 11.96 15.74 15.51
N ALA A 247 11.63 16.87 14.89
CA ALA A 247 10.43 17.62 15.22
C ALA A 247 9.15 16.79 14.98
N PHE A 248 9.02 16.12 13.84
CA PHE A 248 7.88 15.25 13.57
C PHE A 248 7.83 14.03 14.50
N LEU A 249 8.98 13.45 14.82
CA LEU A 249 9.06 12.35 15.78
C LEU A 249 8.61 12.80 17.18
N ALA A 250 9.02 13.99 17.61
CA ALA A 250 8.61 14.57 18.89
C ALA A 250 7.10 14.86 18.91
N ILE A 251 6.53 15.43 17.84
CA ILE A 251 5.08 15.65 17.71
C ILE A 251 4.32 14.33 17.79
N PHE A 252 4.80 13.28 17.12
CA PHE A 252 4.18 11.97 17.16
C PHE A 252 4.27 11.32 18.56
N ALA A 253 5.42 11.44 19.24
CA ALA A 253 5.59 10.95 20.59
C ALA A 253 4.64 11.66 21.57
N LEU A 254 4.50 12.98 21.44
CA LEU A 254 3.53 13.76 22.22
C LEU A 254 2.09 13.35 21.92
N GLY A 255 1.75 13.14 20.64
CA GLY A 255 0.42 12.66 20.23
C GLY A 255 0.10 11.27 20.77
N THR A 256 1.08 10.36 20.73
CA THR A 256 0.95 9.01 21.30
C THR A 256 0.81 9.06 22.82
N TRP A 257 1.63 9.87 23.50
CA TRP A 257 1.51 10.08 24.94
C TRP A 257 0.13 10.62 25.31
N PHE A 258 -0.35 11.65 24.60
CA PHE A 258 -1.69 12.19 24.81
C PHE A 258 -2.77 11.13 24.59
N ALA A 259 -2.66 10.37 23.50
CA ALA A 259 -3.62 9.33 23.16
C ALA A 259 -3.64 8.20 24.22
N ALA A 260 -2.48 7.81 24.73
CA ALA A 260 -2.36 6.80 25.78
C ALA A 260 -3.03 7.23 27.10
N HIS A 261 -3.15 8.52 27.39
CA HIS A 261 -3.82 8.99 28.61
C HIS A 261 -5.32 9.21 28.42
N ASN A 262 -5.77 9.48 27.19
CA ASN A 262 -7.16 9.88 26.93
C ASN A 262 -8.02 8.76 26.30
N PHE A 263 -7.42 7.74 25.70
CA PHE A 263 -8.16 6.68 25.01
C PHE A 263 -7.85 5.30 25.60
N ALA A 264 -8.88 4.64 26.14
CA ALA A 264 -8.77 3.32 26.76
C ALA A 264 -8.27 2.23 25.78
N TYR A 265 -8.65 2.30 24.51
CA TYR A 265 -8.18 1.35 23.50
C TYR A 265 -6.65 1.46 23.28
N VAL A 266 -6.08 2.67 23.38
CA VAL A 266 -4.63 2.89 23.24
C VAL A 266 -3.90 2.27 24.41
N GLN A 267 -4.42 2.44 25.63
CA GLN A 267 -3.87 1.81 26.83
C GLN A 267 -3.88 0.29 26.72
N SER A 268 -5.00 -0.28 26.27
CA SER A 268 -5.14 -1.73 26.03
C SER A 268 -4.08 -2.23 25.04
N ARG A 269 -3.94 -1.58 23.87
CA ARG A 269 -2.97 -1.98 22.84
C ARG A 269 -1.52 -1.86 23.33
N LEU A 270 -1.18 -0.80 24.06
CA LEU A 270 0.15 -0.64 24.65
C LEU A 270 0.43 -1.66 25.75
N GLY A 271 -0.57 -1.96 26.58
CA GLY A 271 -0.47 -2.97 27.64
C GLY A 271 -0.21 -4.37 27.09
N VAL A 272 -0.97 -4.78 26.07
CA VAL A 272 -0.77 -6.08 25.38
C VAL A 272 0.59 -6.13 24.68
N TRP A 273 1.09 -5.01 24.15
CA TRP A 273 2.43 -4.99 23.54
C TRP A 273 3.56 -5.14 24.57
N LEU A 274 3.41 -4.53 25.75
CA LEU A 274 4.40 -4.61 26.83
C LEU A 274 4.37 -5.96 27.55
N ASP A 275 3.19 -6.53 27.76
CA ASP A 275 2.99 -7.85 28.35
C ASP A 275 2.00 -8.68 27.52
N PRO A 276 2.47 -9.35 26.46
CA PRO A 276 1.62 -10.14 25.57
C PRO A 276 1.06 -11.40 26.23
N TRP A 277 1.57 -11.78 27.41
CA TRP A 277 1.14 -12.99 28.12
C TRP A 277 0.08 -12.71 29.20
N SER A 278 -0.21 -11.42 29.47
CA SER A 278 -1.18 -10.99 30.47
C SER A 278 -2.65 -11.26 30.11
N ASP A 279 -2.98 -11.42 28.82
CA ASP A 279 -4.31 -11.82 28.34
C ASP A 279 -4.22 -12.93 27.28
N PRO A 280 -4.07 -14.21 27.70
CA PRO A 280 -3.94 -15.34 26.78
C PRO A 280 -5.21 -15.67 25.96
N LEU A 281 -6.36 -15.09 26.30
CA LEU A 281 -7.67 -15.37 25.69
C LEU A 281 -8.28 -14.19 24.92
N GLY A 282 -7.61 -13.03 24.89
CA GLY A 282 -7.69 -12.04 23.81
C GLY A 282 -8.95 -11.19 23.77
N ARG A 283 -9.04 -10.15 24.61
CA ARG A 283 -9.85 -8.95 24.30
C ARG A 283 -9.04 -7.84 23.60
N GLY A 284 -7.76 -8.08 23.33
CA GLY A 284 -6.82 -7.15 22.70
C GLY A 284 -6.61 -7.38 21.21
#